data_AF-Q4C6Y8-F1
#
_entry.id   AF-Q4C6Y8-F1
#
_cell.length_a   1.000
_cell.length_b   1.000
_cell.length_c   1.000
_cell.angle_alpha   90.00
_cell.angle_beta   90.00
_cell.angle_gamma   90.00
#
_symmetry.space_group_name_H-M   'P 1'
#
loop_
_entity.id
_entity.type
_entity.pdbx_description
1 polymer ?
#
loop_
_entity_poly.entity_id
_entity_poly.type
_entity_poly.pdbx_seq_one_letter_code
_entity_poly.pdbx_strand_id
1 'polypeptide(L)'
;MESQGLSLKKKPTSPRSLFDSFWTGVASLCMIITLIPLFAVLAFVTVQGASQINLDLFTKLPPPPGLSDGGIANAIIGTLVTVSIATLIAAPFGVISCG
;
A
#
# COMPACT_ATOMS: atom_id res chain seq x y z
N MET A 1 32.07 -32.64 -15.08
CA MET A 1 33.04 -32.96 -14.01
C MET A 1 33.46 -31.63 -13.42
N GLU A 2 33.06 -31.45 -12.16
CA GLU A 2 33.46 -30.46 -11.15
C GLU A 2 33.72 -29.01 -11.62
N SER A 3 32.86 -28.02 -11.31
CA SER A 3 32.65 -27.40 -9.98
C SER A 3 33.96 -27.06 -9.26
N GLN A 4 33.95 -25.96 -8.48
CA GLN A 4 35.00 -25.46 -7.56
C GLN A 4 35.88 -24.31 -8.10
N GLY A 5 35.28 -23.13 -8.31
CA GLY A 5 36.04 -21.90 -8.69
C GLY A 5 35.56 -20.57 -8.13
N LEU A 6 34.34 -20.45 -7.59
CA LEU A 6 33.96 -19.31 -6.75
C LEU A 6 33.69 -19.79 -5.33
N SER A 7 34.77 -20.20 -4.64
CA SER A 7 34.79 -20.22 -3.18
C SER A 7 34.83 -18.77 -2.69
N LEU A 8 33.72 -18.06 -2.86
CA LEU A 8 33.43 -16.83 -2.15
C LEU A 8 33.12 -17.26 -0.72
N LYS A 9 34.20 -17.53 0.02
CA LYS A 9 34.19 -17.67 1.47
C LYS A 9 33.71 -16.34 2.02
N LYS A 10 32.39 -16.17 2.10
CA LYS A 10 31.72 -15.06 2.76
C LYS A 10 32.32 -15.01 4.16
N LYS A 11 33.24 -14.06 4.39
CA LYS A 11 33.92 -13.87 5.67
C LYS A 11 32.81 -13.56 6.69
N PRO A 12 32.41 -14.50 7.56
CA PRO A 12 31.21 -14.36 8.37
C PRO A 12 31.52 -13.69 9.71
N THR A 13 32.51 -12.79 9.74
CA THR A 13 33.04 -12.25 11.00
C THR A 13 33.51 -10.83 10.77
N SER A 14 32.53 -9.93 10.71
CA SER A 14 32.72 -8.53 11.09
C SER A 14 31.53 -8.13 11.98
N PRO A 15 31.73 -7.24 12.98
CA PRO A 15 30.62 -6.73 13.79
C PRO A 15 29.54 -6.03 12.95
N ARG A 16 29.86 -5.64 11.71
CA ARG A 16 28.94 -4.99 10.77
C ARG A 16 27.95 -5.99 10.14
N SER A 17 28.39 -7.19 9.78
CA SER A 17 27.50 -8.18 9.13
C SER A 17 26.45 -8.79 10.06
N LEU A 18 26.72 -8.85 11.38
CA LEU A 18 25.70 -9.23 12.37
C LEU A 18 24.63 -8.15 12.50
N PHE A 19 25.05 -6.88 12.43
CA PHE A 19 24.12 -5.75 12.44
C PHE A 19 23.26 -5.73 11.17
N ASP A 20 23.84 -5.99 10.01
CA ASP A 20 23.10 -6.07 8.75
C ASP A 20 22.05 -7.21 8.75
N SER A 21 22.42 -8.39 9.28
CA SER A 21 21.47 -9.50 9.44
C SER A 21 20.37 -9.19 10.46
N PHE A 22 20.71 -8.47 11.53
CA PHE A 22 19.72 -8.01 12.50
C PHE A 22 18.70 -7.07 11.84
N TRP A 23 19.15 -6.04 11.11
CA TRP A 23 18.24 -5.13 10.40
C TRP A 23 17.41 -5.82 9.32
N THR A 24 18.00 -6.76 8.60
CA THR A 24 17.27 -7.57 7.60
C THR A 24 16.19 -8.42 8.28
N GLY A 25 16.49 -8.99 9.44
CA GLY A 25 15.53 -9.73 10.26
C GLY A 25 14.40 -8.84 10.76
N VAL A 26 14.71 -7.64 11.26
CA VAL A 26 13.72 -6.65 11.71
C VAL A 26 12.83 -6.18 10.57
N ALA A 27 13.39 -5.88 9.40
CA ALA A 27 12.63 -5.47 8.22
C ALA A 27 11.67 -6.58 7.74
N SER A 28 12.16 -7.83 7.72
CA SER A 28 11.33 -9.01 7.38
C SER A 28 10.20 -9.23 8.38
N LEU A 29 10.49 -9.08 9.68
CA LEU A 29 9.47 -9.21 10.72
C LEU A 29 8.42 -8.11 10.61
N CYS A 30 8.84 -6.87 10.35
CA CYS A 30 7.93 -5.74 10.13
C CYS A 30 6.99 -5.99 8.94
N MET A 31 7.54 -6.51 7.82
CA MET A 31 6.73 -6.91 6.67
C MET A 31 5.68 -7.95 7.05
N ILE A 32 6.07 -9.02 7.77
CA ILE A 32 5.14 -10.08 8.20
C ILE A 32 4.05 -9.50 9.12
N ILE A 33 4.43 -8.61 10.04
CA ILE A 33 3.48 -7.93 10.94
C ILE A 33 2.48 -7.10 10.14
N THR A 34 2.89 -6.39 9.08
CA THR A 34 2.00 -5.61 8.22
C THR A 34 1.09 -6.48 7.34
N LEU A 35 1.53 -7.69 6.96
CA LEU A 35 0.68 -8.62 6.21
C LEU A 35 -0.57 -9.03 7.03
N ILE A 36 -0.44 -9.20 8.34
CA ILE A 36 -1.56 -9.61 9.21
C ILE A 36 -2.77 -8.65 9.12
N PRO A 37 -2.65 -7.33 9.39
CA PRO A 37 -3.76 -6.40 9.26
C PRO A 37 -4.18 -6.21 7.81
N LEU A 38 -3.27 -6.33 6.82
CA LEU A 38 -3.65 -6.27 5.42
C LEU A 38 -4.66 -7.37 5.05
N PHE A 39 -4.37 -8.62 5.43
CA PHE A 39 -5.29 -9.74 5.21
C PHE A 39 -6.56 -9.60 6.04
N ALA A 40 -6.46 -9.15 7.31
CA ALA A 40 -7.63 -8.95 8.16
C ALA A 40 -8.58 -7.88 7.58
N VAL A 41 -8.06 -6.73 7.15
CA VAL A 41 -8.83 -5.66 6.53
C VAL A 41 -9.38 -6.11 5.19
N LEU A 42 -8.61 -6.82 4.37
CA LEU A 42 -9.10 -7.33 3.09
C LEU A 42 -10.27 -8.30 3.28
N ALA A 43 -10.17 -9.23 4.23
CA ALA A 43 -11.26 -10.15 4.57
C ALA A 43 -12.49 -9.41 5.11
N PHE A 44 -12.29 -8.47 6.04
CA PHE A 44 -13.35 -7.65 6.61
C PHE A 44 -14.08 -6.82 5.54
N VAL A 45 -13.33 -6.13 4.67
CA VAL A 45 -13.87 -5.35 3.55
C VAL A 45 -14.57 -6.24 2.55
N THR A 46 -14.07 -7.44 2.27
CA THR A 46 -14.73 -8.37 1.35
C THR A 46 -16.07 -8.83 1.92
N VAL A 47 -16.13 -9.23 3.19
CA VAL A 47 -17.38 -9.71 3.82
C VAL A 47 -18.38 -8.56 4.01
N GLN A 48 -17.94 -7.46 4.62
CA GLN A 48 -18.81 -6.33 4.95
C GLN A 48 -19.15 -5.47 3.73
N GLY A 49 -18.20 -5.33 2.80
CA GLY A 49 -18.33 -4.58 1.57
C GLY A 49 -19.14 -5.31 0.51
N ALA A 50 -19.00 -6.64 0.36
CA ALA A 50 -19.81 -7.39 -0.62
C ALA A 50 -21.31 -7.38 -0.27
N SER A 51 -21.66 -7.46 1.02
CA SER A 51 -23.04 -7.25 1.47
C SER A 51 -23.52 -5.81 1.20
N GLN A 52 -22.55 -4.89 1.14
CA GLN A 52 -22.68 -3.49 0.73
C GLN A 52 -23.22 -3.33 -0.69
N ILE A 53 -22.59 -4.00 -1.66
CA ILE A 53 -22.64 -3.65 -3.09
C ILE A 53 -24.05 -3.81 -3.68
N ASN A 54 -24.80 -2.71 -3.70
CA ASN A 54 -26.06 -2.56 -4.44
C ASN A 54 -25.95 -1.32 -5.34
N LEU A 55 -26.77 -1.24 -6.40
CA LEU A 55 -26.86 -0.03 -7.23
C LEU A 55 -27.28 1.19 -6.40
N ASP A 56 -28.03 0.96 -5.32
CA ASP A 56 -28.32 1.97 -4.30
C ASP A 56 -27.06 2.46 -3.58
N LEU A 57 -25.93 1.77 -3.49
CA LEU A 57 -24.72 2.42 -2.93
C LEU A 57 -24.17 3.51 -3.85
N PHE A 58 -24.30 3.32 -5.16
CA PHE A 58 -23.86 4.29 -6.15
C PHE A 58 -24.80 5.50 -6.19
N THR A 59 -26.09 5.33 -5.91
CA THR A 59 -27.12 6.40 -5.98
C THR A 59 -27.65 6.91 -4.64
N LYS A 60 -27.63 6.11 -3.57
CA LYS A 60 -28.17 6.36 -2.22
C LYS A 60 -27.28 5.80 -1.09
N LEU A 61 -26.55 6.68 -0.41
CA LEU A 61 -26.06 6.40 0.95
C LEU A 61 -26.86 7.20 1.98
N PRO A 62 -26.88 6.76 3.25
CA PRO A 62 -27.52 7.51 4.32
C PRO A 62 -26.92 8.93 4.39
N PRO A 63 -27.77 9.94 4.64
CA PRO A 63 -27.47 11.35 4.37
C PRO A 63 -26.30 11.88 5.21
N PRO A 64 -25.31 12.58 4.61
CA PRO A 64 -24.35 13.41 5.34
C PRO A 64 -25.01 14.70 5.86
N PRO A 65 -24.58 15.24 7.01
CA PRO A 65 -25.12 16.49 7.55
C PRO A 65 -24.65 17.68 6.69
N GLY A 66 -25.56 18.26 5.89
CA GLY A 66 -25.34 19.57 5.26
C GLY A 66 -26.03 19.80 3.92
N LEU A 67 -26.22 18.80 3.05
CA LEU A 67 -26.83 18.94 1.71
C LEU A 67 -27.59 17.66 1.31
N SER A 68 -28.74 17.85 0.66
CA SER A 68 -29.92 16.97 0.69
C SER A 68 -30.00 15.85 -0.37
N ASP A 69 -28.92 15.43 -1.06
CA ASP A 69 -29.03 14.33 -2.05
C ASP A 69 -27.69 13.63 -2.38
N GLY A 70 -27.67 12.28 -2.36
CA GLY A 70 -26.71 11.47 -3.14
C GLY A 70 -25.82 10.43 -2.42
N GLY A 71 -25.57 9.31 -3.10
CA GLY A 71 -24.68 8.20 -2.70
C GLY A 71 -23.17 8.42 -2.90
N ILE A 72 -22.37 7.34 -2.96
CA ILE A 72 -20.88 7.44 -3.01
C ILE A 72 -20.33 8.15 -4.25
N ALA A 73 -21.15 8.35 -5.29
CA ALA A 73 -20.74 8.94 -6.56
C ALA A 73 -20.03 10.30 -6.40
N ASN A 74 -20.54 11.20 -5.56
CA ASN A 74 -19.92 12.51 -5.34
C ASN A 74 -18.54 12.40 -4.68
N ALA A 75 -18.34 11.44 -3.76
CA ALA A 75 -17.04 11.20 -3.13
C ALA A 75 -16.01 10.62 -4.11
N ILE A 76 -16.46 9.76 -5.04
CA ILE A 76 -15.61 9.22 -6.11
C ILE A 76 -15.18 10.36 -7.06
N ILE A 77 -16.12 11.20 -7.48
CA ILE A 77 -15.82 12.36 -8.35
C ILE A 77 -14.83 13.29 -7.66
N GLY A 78 -15.05 13.61 -6.38
CA GLY A 78 -14.13 14.45 -5.60
C GLY A 78 -12.71 13.86 -5.54
N THR A 79 -12.59 12.56 -5.29
CA THR A 79 -11.29 11.86 -5.26
C THR A 79 -10.61 11.86 -6.62
N LEU A 80 -11.36 11.66 -7.70
CA LEU A 80 -10.81 11.70 -9.07
C LEU A 80 -10.22 13.08 -9.38
N VAL A 81 -10.94 14.14 -9.04
CA VAL A 81 -10.50 15.52 -9.25
C VAL A 81 -9.25 15.83 -8.40
N THR A 82 -9.23 15.44 -7.12
CA THR A 82 -8.08 15.70 -6.25
C THR A 82 -6.85 14.91 -6.69
N VAL A 83 -6.99 13.62 -7.01
CA VAL A 83 -5.88 12.77 -7.45
C VAL A 83 -5.31 13.25 -8.79
N SER A 84 -6.16 13.64 -9.74
CA SER A 84 -5.71 14.12 -11.05
C SER A 84 -4.93 15.43 -10.94
N ILE A 85 -5.44 16.41 -10.19
CA ILE A 85 -4.73 17.66 -9.95
C ILE A 85 -3.42 17.41 -9.19
N ALA A 86 -3.46 16.59 -8.13
CA ALA A 86 -2.28 16.24 -7.37
C ALA A 86 -1.22 15.54 -8.22
N THR A 87 -1.62 14.62 -9.11
CA THR A 87 -0.70 13.90 -10.00
C THR A 87 -0.11 14.81 -11.07
N LEU A 88 -0.91 15.70 -11.67
CA LEU A 88 -0.44 16.66 -12.68
C LEU A 88 0.60 17.62 -12.13
N ILE A 89 0.55 17.93 -10.83
CA ILE A 89 1.57 18.73 -10.15
C ILE A 89 2.72 17.82 -9.71
N ALA A 90 2.45 16.78 -8.92
CA ALA A 90 3.49 15.94 -8.33
C ALA A 90 4.38 15.23 -9.37
N ALA A 91 3.83 14.77 -10.50
CA ALA A 91 4.59 14.06 -11.52
C ALA A 91 5.71 14.91 -12.16
N PRO A 92 5.45 16.11 -12.72
CA PRO A 92 6.51 16.95 -13.27
C PRO A 92 7.50 17.42 -12.19
N PHE A 93 7.03 17.81 -11.00
CA PHE A 93 7.93 18.21 -9.90
C PHE A 93 8.80 17.05 -9.38
N GLY A 94 8.28 15.83 -9.39
CA GLY A 94 9.02 14.64 -9.01
C GLY A 94 10.12 14.30 -10.01
N VAL A 95 9.83 14.35 -11.32
CA VAL A 95 10.84 14.02 -12.35
C VAL A 95 11.96 15.05 -12.43
N ILE A 96 11.69 16.35 -12.23
CA ILE A 96 12.75 17.39 -12.23
C ILE A 96 13.65 17.33 -10.99
N SER A 97 13.17 16.76 -9.88
CA SER A 97 13.95 16.64 -8.63
C SER A 97 14.90 15.44 -8.62
N CYS A 98 14.64 14.44 -9.47
CA CYS A 98 15.45 13.21 -9.55
C CYS A 98 16.68 13.35 -10.48
N GLY A 99 16.76 14.44 -11.25
CA GLY A 99 17.85 14.73 -12.18
C GLY A 99 18.99 15.52 -11.54
#